data_AF-A0A2S7TAJ5-F1
#
_entry.id   AF-A0A2S7TAJ5-F1
#
_cell.length_a   1.000
_cell.length_b   1.000
_cell.length_c   1.000
_cell.angle_alpha   90.00
_cell.angle_beta   90.00
_cell.angle_gamma   90.00
#
_symmetry.space_group_name_H-M   'P 1'
#
loop_
_entity.id
_entity.type
_entity.pdbx_description
1 polymer ?
#
loop_
_entity_poly.entity_id
_entity_poly.type
_entity_poly.pdbx_seq_one_letter_code
_entity_poly.pdbx_strand_id
1 'polypeptide(L)'
;MVFLRRGVILDFENKKIKEYIGLFFIKLGKWNNLNEYPYVSVLVENLKSTGFSATGLEFTERRKVYRIYFMNESHRKRLRIMDFKLFESATSEAKRIANKMQLEYTEYNPK
;
A
#
# COMPACT_ATOMS: atom_id res chain seq x y z
N MET A 1 22.86 -1.06 12.80
CA MET A 1 21.57 -1.39 12.13
C MET A 1 20.91 -0.09 11.71
N VAL A 2 20.71 0.14 10.40
CA VAL A 2 20.06 1.36 9.89
C VAL A 2 18.56 1.08 9.75
N PHE A 3 17.73 1.84 10.46
CA PHE A 3 16.27 1.69 10.38
C PHE A 3 15.72 2.51 9.22
N LEU A 4 15.67 1.89 8.03
CA LEU A 4 14.98 2.43 6.86
C LEU A 4 13.52 1.99 6.88
N ARG A 5 12.59 2.96 6.81
CA ARG A 5 11.15 2.70 6.68
C ARG A 5 10.64 3.31 5.39
N ARG A 6 9.84 2.59 4.63
CA ARG A 6 9.12 3.15 3.48
C ARG A 6 7.66 3.31 3.83
N GLY A 7 7.10 4.48 3.55
CA GLY A 7 5.70 4.76 3.82
C GLY A 7 5.15 5.78 2.86
N VAL A 8 3.85 6.02 3.00
CA VAL A 8 3.10 6.99 2.21
C VAL A 8 2.40 7.96 3.15
N ILE A 9 2.42 9.24 2.81
CA ILE A 9 1.61 10.27 3.47
C ILE A 9 0.54 10.70 2.48
N LEU A 10 -0.71 10.66 2.93
CA LEU A 10 -1.87 11.13 2.18
C LEU A 10 -2.24 12.53 2.65
N ASP A 11 -2.33 13.47 1.73
CA ASP A 11 -2.92 14.78 1.94
C ASP A 11 -4.29 14.81 1.27
N PHE A 12 -5.35 14.70 2.08
CA PHE A 12 -6.74 14.66 1.63
C PHE A 12 -7.24 16.01 1.13
N GLU A 13 -6.69 17.12 1.64
CA GLU A 13 -7.14 18.48 1.30
C GLU A 13 -6.59 18.89 -0.06
N ASN A 14 -5.30 18.67 -0.28
CA ASN A 14 -4.63 19.05 -1.51
C ASN A 14 -4.61 17.95 -2.58
N LYS A 15 -5.19 16.78 -2.30
CA LYS A 15 -5.13 15.58 -3.16
C LYS A 15 -3.69 15.28 -3.59
N LYS A 16 -2.78 15.21 -2.62
CA LYS A 16 -1.36 14.93 -2.84
C LYS A 16 -0.94 13.70 -2.07
N ILE A 17 0.08 13.03 -2.60
CA ILE A 17 0.64 11.84 -2.00
C ILE A 17 2.16 11.97 -1.92
N LYS A 18 2.75 11.59 -0.80
CA LYS A 18 4.21 11.59 -0.62
C LYS A 18 4.68 10.18 -0.30
N GLU A 19 5.34 9.54 -1.25
CA GLU A 19 6.19 8.39 -0.94
C GLU A 19 7.44 8.89 -0.23
N TYR A 20 7.70 8.35 0.97
CA TYR A 20 8.86 8.73 1.74
C TYR A 20 9.69 7.52 2.16
N ILE A 21 11.00 7.73 2.18
CA ILE A 21 11.97 6.91 2.87
C ILE A 21 12.29 7.64 4.17
N GLY A 22 11.87 7.02 5.28
CA GLY A 22 12.16 7.44 6.63
C GLY A 22 13.51 6.89 7.06
N LEU A 23 14.42 7.78 7.44
CA LEU A 23 15.65 7.45 8.16
C LEU A 23 15.54 8.08 9.55
N PHE A 24 15.38 7.25 10.58
CA PHE A 24 15.02 7.71 11.94
C PHE A 24 13.81 8.65 11.92
N PHE A 25 13.96 9.92 12.32
CA PHE A 25 12.89 10.92 12.38
C PHE A 25 12.70 11.72 11.09
N ILE A 26 13.59 11.57 10.10
CA ILE A 26 13.58 12.35 8.86
C ILE A 26 12.82 11.59 7.77
N LYS A 27 11.79 12.21 7.18
CA LYS A 27 10.98 11.64 6.08
C LYS A 27 11.32 12.31 4.74
N LEU A 28 12.26 11.71 4.00
CA LEU A 28 12.69 12.19 2.69
C LEU A 28 11.81 11.59 1.58
N GLY A 29 11.25 12.42 0.71
CA GLY A 29 10.33 11.96 -0.32
C GLY A 29 9.79 13.10 -1.17
N LYS A 30 9.28 12.77 -2.37
CA LYS A 30 8.67 13.74 -3.28
C LYS A 30 7.15 13.71 -3.14
N TRP A 31 6.53 14.89 -3.20
CA TRP A 31 5.09 15.00 -3.35
C TRP A 31 4.72 14.75 -4.81
N ASN A 32 3.84 13.79 -5.02
CA ASN A 32 3.24 13.49 -6.32
C ASN A 32 1.77 13.91 -6.28
N ASN A 33 1.24 14.31 -7.44
CA ASN A 33 -0.16 14.64 -7.58
C ASN A 33 -1.00 13.36 -7.67
N LEU A 34 -2.12 13.33 -6.96
CA LEU A 34 -3.04 12.19 -6.99
C LEU A 34 -3.80 12.07 -8.32
N ASN A 35 -3.81 13.13 -9.14
CA ASN A 35 -4.43 13.12 -10.47
C ASN A 35 -3.87 12.03 -11.40
N GLU A 36 -2.63 11.56 -11.17
CA GLU A 36 -2.05 10.44 -11.93
C GLU A 36 -2.64 9.08 -11.55
N TYR A 37 -3.43 9.02 -10.47
CA TYR A 37 -3.97 7.81 -9.89
C TYR A 37 -5.48 7.94 -9.60
N PRO A 38 -6.34 7.92 -10.64
CA PRO A 38 -7.79 8.10 -10.48
C PRO A 38 -8.50 6.95 -9.76
N TYR A 39 -7.83 5.80 -9.61
CA TYR A 39 -8.45 4.58 -9.12
C TYR A 39 -7.89 4.12 -7.77
N VAL A 40 -8.77 3.55 -6.95
CA VAL A 40 -8.43 2.85 -5.69
C VAL A 40 -8.86 1.41 -5.77
N SER A 41 -8.01 0.46 -5.39
CA SER A 41 -8.37 -0.95 -5.37
C SER A 41 -7.73 -1.72 -4.22
N VAL A 42 -8.32 -2.85 -3.88
CA VAL A 42 -7.79 -3.81 -2.90
C VAL A 42 -7.24 -5.02 -3.66
N LEU A 43 -5.96 -5.30 -3.46
CA LEU A 43 -5.29 -6.48 -3.99
C LEU A 43 -5.03 -7.50 -2.88
N VAL A 44 -5.12 -8.77 -3.25
CA VAL A 44 -4.72 -9.88 -2.38
C VAL A 44 -3.27 -10.25 -2.70
N GLU A 45 -2.42 -10.27 -1.68
CA GLU A 45 -1.03 -10.72 -1.82
C GLU A 45 -0.74 -11.86 -0.85
N ASN A 46 0.01 -12.85 -1.33
CA ASN A 46 0.54 -13.94 -0.53
C ASN A 46 2.01 -13.63 -0.22
N LEU A 47 2.29 -13.20 1.02
CA LEU A 47 3.64 -12.93 1.47
C LEU A 47 4.29 -14.22 1.98
N LYS A 48 5.51 -14.50 1.51
CA LYS A 48 6.37 -15.56 2.01
C LYS A 48 7.52 -14.93 2.77
N SER A 49 7.73 -15.33 4.02
CA SER A 49 8.90 -14.98 4.81
C SER A 49 9.64 -16.25 5.18
N THR A 50 10.94 -16.29 4.92
CA THR A 50 11.79 -17.44 5.25
C THR A 50 12.83 -16.95 6.26
N GLY A 51 13.01 -17.73 7.31
CA GLY A 51 13.95 -17.44 8.39
C GLY A 51 14.65 -18.71 8.87
N PHE A 52 15.66 -18.53 9.70
CA PHE A 52 16.40 -19.61 10.34
C PHE A 52 16.24 -19.51 11.85
N SER A 53 16.01 -20.64 12.50
CA SER A 53 16.01 -20.74 13.95
C SER A 53 17.43 -20.64 14.50
N ALA A 54 17.56 -20.46 15.82
CA ALA A 54 18.86 -20.43 16.49
C ALA A 54 19.68 -21.73 16.30
N THR A 55 19.02 -22.85 16.02
CA THR A 55 19.64 -24.15 15.71
C THR A 55 19.92 -24.35 14.22
N GLY A 56 19.66 -23.35 13.37
CA GLY A 56 19.89 -23.40 11.94
C GLY A 56 18.77 -24.05 11.12
N LEU A 57 17.66 -24.46 11.76
CA LEU A 57 16.51 -25.01 11.04
C LEU A 57 15.80 -23.91 10.25
N GLU A 58 15.63 -24.11 8.94
CA GLU A 58 14.86 -23.21 8.07
C GLU A 58 13.37 -23.35 8.36
N PHE A 59 12.68 -22.21 8.48
CA PHE A 59 11.22 -22.17 8.51
C PHE A 59 10.70 -21.14 7.52
N THR A 60 9.55 -21.46 6.92
CA THR A 60 8.86 -20.57 5.98
C THR A 60 7.46 -20.27 6.53
N GLU A 61 7.17 -19.00 6.74
CA GLU A 61 5.84 -18.50 7.04
C GLU A 61 5.18 -17.97 5.76
N ARG A 62 3.93 -18.37 5.52
CA ARG A 62 3.11 -17.80 4.45
C ARG A 62 1.92 -17.09 5.07
N ARG A 63 1.70 -15.84 4.69
CA ARG A 63 0.54 -15.06 5.15
C ARG A 63 -0.14 -14.34 4.00
N LYS A 64 -1.46 -14.36 4.00
CA LYS A 64 -2.30 -13.60 3.08
C LYS A 64 -2.50 -12.18 3.63
N VAL A 65 -2.31 -11.17 2.80
CA VAL A 65 -2.57 -9.76 3.16
C VAL A 65 -3.45 -9.11 2.10
N TYR A 66 -4.28 -8.18 2.54
CA TYR A 66 -5.16 -7.38 1.71
C TYR A 66 -4.61 -5.96 1.65
N ARG A 67 -4.18 -5.51 0.47
CA ARG A 67 -3.42 -4.28 0.32
C ARG A 67 -4.18 -3.29 -0.55
N ILE A 68 -4.32 -2.07 -0.05
CA ILE A 68 -4.92 -0.96 -0.78
C ILE A 68 -3.86 -0.32 -1.69
N TYR A 69 -4.23 -0.12 -2.94
CA TYR A 69 -3.42 0.54 -3.95
C TYR A 69 -4.17 1.70 -4.59
N PHE A 70 -3.44 2.77 -4.88
CA PHE A 70 -3.83 3.73 -5.90
C PHE A 70 -3.28 3.29 -7.24
N MET A 71 -4.11 3.38 -8.28
CA MET A 71 -3.78 2.90 -9.62
C MET A 71 -3.96 4.02 -10.62
N ASN A 72 -3.03 4.09 -11.56
CA ASN A 72 -3.14 4.98 -12.71
C ASN A 72 -4.18 4.45 -13.70
N GLU A 73 -4.53 5.24 -14.72
CA GLU A 73 -5.54 4.85 -15.72
C GLU A 73 -5.30 3.47 -16.36
N SER A 74 -4.03 3.14 -16.64
CA SER A 74 -3.68 1.85 -17.25
C SER A 74 -3.55 0.69 -16.27
N HIS A 75 -3.77 0.91 -14.97
CA HIS A 75 -3.58 -0.05 -13.86
C HIS A 75 -2.15 -0.65 -13.76
N ARG A 76 -1.19 -0.15 -14.55
CA ARG A 76 0.20 -0.61 -14.61
C ARG A 76 1.05 -0.01 -13.50
N LYS A 77 0.83 1.27 -13.17
CA LYS A 77 1.49 1.93 -12.03
C LYS A 77 0.58 1.80 -10.82
N ARG A 78 1.13 1.25 -9.75
CA ARG A 78 0.42 1.02 -8.50
C ARG A 78 1.21 1.62 -7.35
N LEU A 79 0.52 2.34 -6.50
CA LEU A 79 1.09 3.02 -5.35
C LEU A 79 0.47 2.43 -4.09
N ARG A 80 1.29 1.74 -3.29
CA ARG A 80 0.83 1.04 -2.08
C ARG A 80 0.46 2.05 -1.00
N ILE A 81 -0.73 1.91 -0.43
CA ILE A 81 -1.23 2.79 0.62
C ILE A 81 -1.14 2.11 1.99
N MET A 82 -1.85 0.99 2.17
CA MET A 82 -1.98 0.34 3.47
C MET A 82 -2.28 -1.16 3.34
N ASP A 83 -1.85 -1.92 4.34
CA ASP A 83 -2.03 -3.38 4.42
C ASP A 83 -3.01 -3.73 5.54
N PHE A 84 -3.84 -4.74 5.29
CA PHE A 84 -4.86 -5.25 6.20
C PHE A 84 -4.79 -6.78 6.30
N LYS A 85 -5.24 -7.30 7.43
CA LYS A 85 -5.39 -8.74 7.66
C LYS A 85 -6.71 -9.30 7.15
N LEU A 86 -7.76 -8.47 7.11
CA LEU A 86 -9.12 -8.85 6.71
C LEU A 86 -9.54 -8.10 5.44
N PHE A 87 -10.22 -8.82 4.54
CA PHE A 87 -10.72 -8.25 3.29
C PHE A 87 -11.72 -7.13 3.53
N GLU A 88 -12.72 -7.37 4.40
CA GLU A 88 -13.78 -6.40 4.68
C GLU A 88 -13.22 -5.07 5.22
N SER A 89 -12.24 -5.13 6.12
CA SER A 89 -11.56 -3.94 6.64
C SER A 89 -10.83 -3.19 5.53
N ALA A 90 -10.13 -3.90 4.64
CA ALA A 90 -9.43 -3.30 3.51
C ALA A 90 -10.40 -2.61 2.54
N THR A 91 -11.51 -3.28 2.22
CA THR A 91 -12.53 -2.79 1.30
C THR A 91 -13.29 -1.59 1.87
N SER A 92 -13.67 -1.63 3.14
CA SER A 92 -14.31 -0.51 3.84
C SER A 92 -13.40 0.72 3.83
N GLU A 93 -12.12 0.54 4.15
CA GLU A 93 -11.16 1.64 4.14
C GLU A 93 -10.88 2.15 2.73
N ALA A 94 -10.76 1.27 1.74
CA ALA A 94 -10.55 1.68 0.34
C ALA A 94 -11.71 2.54 -0.17
N LYS A 95 -12.96 2.16 0.13
CA LYS A 95 -14.15 2.96 -0.19
C LYS A 95 -14.15 4.30 0.55
N ARG A 96 -13.77 4.32 1.83
CA ARG A 96 -13.65 5.55 2.62
C ARG A 96 -12.62 6.51 2.00
N ILE A 97 -11.45 6.00 1.60
CA ILE A 97 -10.39 6.79 0.96
C ILE A 97 -10.86 7.29 -0.41
N ALA A 98 -11.48 6.42 -1.22
CA ALA A 98 -12.03 6.79 -2.53
C ALA A 98 -13.02 7.94 -2.41
N ASN A 99 -13.97 7.87 -1.47
CA ASN A 99 -14.94 8.93 -1.22
C ASN A 99 -14.27 10.25 -0.78
N LYS A 100 -13.29 10.20 0.14
CA LYS A 100 -12.60 11.41 0.62
C LYS A 100 -11.75 12.08 -0.45
N MET A 101 -11.13 11.28 -1.32
CA MET A 101 -10.23 11.77 -2.37
C MET A 101 -10.96 12.06 -3.69
N GLN A 102 -12.26 11.71 -3.78
CA GLN A 102 -13.05 11.73 -5.02
C GLN A 102 -12.41 10.87 -6.13
N LEU A 103 -12.00 9.67 -5.77
CA LEU A 103 -11.45 8.66 -6.67
C LEU A 103 -12.47 7.55 -6.90
N GLU A 104 -12.29 6.80 -7.99
CA GLU A 104 -13.16 5.66 -8.28
C GLU A 104 -12.62 4.39 -7.62
N TYR A 105 -13.45 3.72 -6.82
CA TYR A 105 -13.12 2.40 -6.29
C TYR A 105 -13.38 1.35 -7.38
N THR A 106 -12.34 0.60 -7.73
CA THR A 106 -12.43 -0.50 -8.71
C THR A 106 -12.06 -1.82 -8.06
N GLU A 107 -12.84 -2.86 -8.31
CA GLU A 107 -12.44 -4.22 -7.95
C GLU A 107 -11.39 -4.70 -8.95
N TYR A 108 -10.19 -5.03 -8.45
CA TYR A 108 -9.14 -5.53 -9.31
C TYR A 108 -9.52 -6.91 -9.85
N ASN A 109 -9.86 -6.94 -11.14
CA ASN A 109 -10.03 -8.16 -11.90
C ASN A 109 -8.85 -8.29 -12.89
N PRO A 110 -7.87 -9.18 -12.65
CA PRO A 110 -6.82 -9.43 -13.64
C PRO A 110 -7.46 -10.10 -14.87
N LYS A 111 -7.55 -9.38 -15.99
CA LYS A 111 -7.78 -9.97 -17.31
C LYS A 111 -6.48 -10.50 -17.89
#